data_AF-A0A819AYQ6-F1
#
_entry.id   AF-A0A819AYQ6-F1
#
_cell.length_a   1.000
_cell.length_b   1.000
_cell.length_c   1.000
_cell.angle_alpha   90.00
_cell.angle_beta   90.00
_cell.angle_gamma   90.00
#
_symmetry.space_group_name_H-M   'P 1'
#
loop_
_entity.id
_entity.type
_entity.pdbx_description
1 polymer ?
#
loop_
_entity_poly.entity_id
_entity_poly.type
_entity_poly.pdbx_seq_one_letter_code
_entity_poly.pdbx_strand_id
1 'polypeptide(L)'
;MYIDRYTPVRGGRWSDRLRRLSIWTIVSNYFPIKLIKTEDLDPNRNYIFGYHPHGTATVGAGINFLTEATYFSTLFPGIRPHLMAIHSNFFFPFVRELFLSLGECSVSLESCQYFLNGSSGQGNAVVIVTGVGKPIHVNQIIDPSQTDIDQLHDQYLQAIEQLYNTNKANYGFENVKLEII
;
A
#
# COMPACT_ATOMS: atom_id res chain seq x y z
N MET A 1 11.42 -16.34 17.34
CA MET A 1 10.05 -16.40 16.80
C MET A 1 8.97 -16.34 17.88
N TYR A 2 9.07 -17.06 19.00
CA TYR A 2 8.08 -16.95 20.09
C TYR A 2 8.21 -15.64 20.91
N ILE A 3 9.45 -15.17 21.11
CA ILE A 3 9.77 -13.97 21.91
C ILE A 3 9.29 -12.66 21.26
N ASP A 4 9.23 -12.59 19.93
CA ASP A 4 8.84 -11.37 19.18
C ASP A 4 7.69 -11.61 18.19
N ARG A 5 6.78 -12.55 18.51
CA ARG A 5 5.65 -12.92 17.65
C ARG A 5 4.75 -11.75 17.24
N TYR A 6 4.75 -10.69 18.03
CA TYR A 6 3.96 -9.47 17.80
C TYR A 6 4.68 -8.39 16.98
N THR A 7 5.98 -8.56 16.67
CA THR A 7 6.73 -7.59 15.86
C THR A 7 6.08 -7.27 14.52
N PRO A 8 5.50 -8.24 13.76
CA PRO A 8 4.83 -7.92 12.51
C PRO A 8 3.61 -7.00 12.65
N VAL A 9 3.03 -6.88 13.84
CA VAL A 9 1.84 -6.07 14.08
C VAL A 9 2.20 -4.60 14.38
N ARG A 10 3.42 -4.34 14.85
CA ARG A 10 3.82 -3.01 15.36
C ARG A 10 4.89 -2.30 14.54
N GLY A 11 5.22 -2.82 13.36
CA GLY A 11 6.36 -2.33 12.58
C GLY A 11 7.66 -2.92 13.10
N GLY A 12 8.41 -3.52 12.19
CA GLY A 12 9.63 -4.25 12.49
C GLY A 12 10.91 -3.43 12.38
N ARG A 13 11.97 -4.12 11.98
CA ARG A 13 13.37 -3.68 12.00
C ARG A 13 13.75 -2.84 10.78
N TRP A 14 13.03 -1.73 10.56
CA TRP A 14 13.24 -0.83 9.43
C TRP A 14 14.73 -0.60 9.10
N SER A 15 15.13 -0.88 7.85
CA SER A 15 16.52 -0.79 7.40
C SER A 15 16.63 -0.05 6.08
N ASP A 16 17.00 1.24 6.13
CA ASP A 16 17.19 2.06 4.93
C ASP A 16 18.24 1.49 3.98
N ARG A 17 19.26 0.80 4.52
CA ARG A 17 20.28 0.16 3.70
C ARG A 17 19.70 -0.96 2.84
N LEU A 18 18.84 -1.80 3.40
CA LEU A 18 18.21 -2.90 2.65
C LEU A 18 17.22 -2.36 1.62
N ARG A 19 16.48 -1.31 1.96
CA ARG A 19 15.53 -0.65 1.05
C ARG A 19 16.22 0.02 -0.16
N ARG A 20 17.51 0.38 -0.06
CA ARG A 20 18.30 1.05 -1.11
C ARG A 20 19.21 0.11 -1.92
N LEU A 21 19.08 -1.22 -1.78
CA LEU A 21 19.90 -2.15 -2.57
C LEU A 21 19.62 -2.03 -4.07
N SER A 22 20.68 -2.11 -4.89
CA SER A 22 20.60 -1.95 -6.36
C SER A 22 19.74 -3.01 -7.05
N ILE A 23 19.56 -4.18 -6.44
CA ILE A 23 18.66 -5.23 -6.94
C ILE A 23 17.23 -4.69 -7.14
N TRP A 24 16.76 -3.78 -6.29
CA TRP A 24 15.42 -3.20 -6.42
C TRP A 24 15.31 -2.27 -7.63
N THR A 25 16.37 -1.50 -7.92
CA THR A 25 16.43 -0.67 -9.14
C THR A 25 16.44 -1.54 -10.41
N ILE A 26 17.14 -2.68 -10.38
CA ILE A 26 17.12 -3.64 -11.51
C ILE A 26 15.70 -4.16 -11.75
N VAL A 27 14.99 -4.58 -10.69
CA VAL A 27 13.60 -5.07 -10.79
C VAL A 27 12.66 -3.95 -11.27
N SER A 28 12.82 -2.74 -10.75
CA SER A 28 12.02 -1.57 -11.16
C SER A 28 12.18 -1.26 -12.65
N ASN A 29 13.41 -1.34 -13.17
CA ASN A 29 13.69 -1.10 -14.58
C ASN A 29 13.21 -2.24 -15.49
N TYR A 30 13.23 -3.48 -15.01
CA TYR A 30 12.75 -4.64 -15.76
C TYR A 30 11.23 -4.64 -15.95
N PHE A 31 10.47 -4.24 -14.93
CA PHE A 31 8.99 -4.15 -14.95
C PHE A 31 8.44 -2.72 -15.21
N PRO A 32 9.23 -1.86 -15.87
CA PRO A 32 9.14 -0.38 -15.84
C PRO A 32 8.28 0.26 -14.73
N ILE A 33 8.50 -0.11 -13.47
CA ILE A 33 7.71 0.38 -12.34
C ILE A 33 8.07 1.84 -12.07
N LYS A 34 7.04 2.68 -11.94
CA LYS A 34 7.15 4.10 -11.58
C LYS A 34 6.19 4.42 -10.45
N LEU A 35 6.60 5.36 -9.59
CA LEU A 35 5.73 6.00 -8.61
C LEU A 35 5.55 7.45 -9.04
N ILE A 36 4.31 7.81 -9.39
CA ILE A 36 3.96 9.17 -9.80
C ILE A 36 3.23 9.81 -8.62
N LYS A 37 3.79 10.89 -8.10
CA LYS A 37 3.16 11.69 -7.05
C LYS A 37 2.19 12.67 -7.69
N THR A 38 0.95 12.65 -7.24
CA THR A 38 -0.09 13.60 -7.65
C THR A 38 -0.22 14.75 -6.64
N GLU A 39 -0.08 14.45 -5.34
CA GLU A 39 -0.34 15.41 -4.28
C GLU A 39 0.71 15.37 -3.16
N ASP A 40 0.85 16.50 -2.47
CA ASP A 40 1.65 16.61 -1.24
C ASP A 40 0.89 16.04 -0.04
N LEU A 41 1.61 15.34 0.83
CA LEU A 41 1.05 14.77 2.06
C LEU A 41 1.68 15.43 3.29
N ASP A 42 0.84 15.80 4.25
CA ASP A 42 1.23 16.37 5.53
C ASP A 42 1.87 15.29 6.42
N PRO A 43 3.18 15.38 6.75
CA PRO A 43 3.85 14.38 7.57
C PRO A 43 3.35 14.32 9.01
N ASN A 44 2.48 15.27 9.43
CA ASN A 44 1.84 15.24 10.75
C ASN A 44 0.52 14.45 10.75
N ARG A 45 0.14 13.82 9.64
CA ARG A 45 -1.05 12.98 9.52
C ARG A 45 -0.69 11.54 9.22
N ASN A 46 -1.60 10.64 9.58
CA ASN A 46 -1.51 9.22 9.23
C ASN A 46 -2.49 8.91 8.10
N TYR A 47 -2.10 8.01 7.21
CA TYR A 47 -2.79 7.73 5.95
C TYR A 47 -3.07 6.24 5.80
N ILE A 48 -4.11 5.93 5.04
CA ILE A 48 -4.33 4.61 4.46
C ILE A 48 -4.12 4.76 2.95
N PHE A 49 -3.20 4.00 2.39
CA PHE A 49 -3.02 3.91 0.94
C PHE A 49 -3.70 2.63 0.44
N GLY A 50 -4.64 2.78 -0.48
CA GLY A 50 -5.17 1.65 -1.24
C GLY A 50 -4.25 1.33 -2.41
N TYR A 51 -3.94 0.05 -2.62
CA TYR A 51 -3.24 -0.41 -3.82
C TYR A 51 -4.09 -1.42 -4.60
N HIS A 52 -4.18 -1.23 -5.91
CA HIS A 52 -4.88 -2.09 -6.85
C HIS A 52 -4.18 -2.03 -8.22
N PRO A 53 -4.13 -3.12 -9.03
CA PRO A 53 -4.72 -4.45 -8.80
C PRO A 53 -3.91 -5.36 -7.87
N HIS A 54 -4.60 -6.29 -7.20
CA HIS A 54 -3.98 -7.34 -6.40
C HIS A 54 -3.44 -8.45 -7.32
N GLY A 55 -2.14 -8.44 -7.65
CA GLY A 55 -1.46 -9.57 -8.30
C GLY A 55 -0.92 -10.58 -7.29
N THR A 56 -0.66 -11.83 -7.69
CA THR A 56 -0.17 -12.91 -6.79
C THR A 56 1.12 -12.56 -6.02
N ALA A 57 1.98 -11.71 -6.58
CA ALA A 57 3.24 -11.29 -5.96
C ALA A 57 3.31 -9.78 -5.65
N THR A 58 2.29 -8.99 -5.99
CA THR A 58 2.22 -7.53 -5.78
C THR A 58 3.54 -6.76 -6.01
N VAL A 59 4.31 -7.13 -7.04
CA VAL A 59 5.69 -6.63 -7.26
C VAL A 59 5.73 -5.09 -7.32
N GLY A 60 4.74 -4.46 -7.96
CA GLY A 60 4.61 -3.01 -7.99
C GLY A 60 4.47 -2.38 -6.60
N ALA A 61 3.62 -2.94 -5.73
CA ALA A 61 3.48 -2.48 -4.35
C ALA A 61 4.76 -2.69 -3.56
N GLY A 62 5.39 -3.86 -3.67
CA GLY A 62 6.66 -4.14 -3.01
C GLY A 62 7.74 -3.13 -3.41
N ILE A 63 7.97 -2.94 -4.71
CA ILE A 63 8.99 -1.99 -5.20
C ILE A 63 8.69 -0.56 -4.76
N ASN A 64 7.43 -0.10 -4.84
CA ASN A 64 7.09 1.29 -4.50
C ASN A 64 7.07 1.57 -2.99
N PHE A 65 6.65 0.64 -2.15
CA PHE A 65 6.38 0.91 -0.73
C PHE A 65 7.38 0.24 0.22
N LEU A 66 7.99 -0.87 -0.19
CA LEU A 66 9.00 -1.55 0.64
C LEU A 66 10.43 -1.10 0.32
N THR A 67 10.67 -0.48 -0.83
CA THR A 67 12.03 -0.12 -1.28
C THR A 67 12.13 1.37 -1.62
N GLU A 68 13.35 1.80 -1.94
CA GLU A 68 13.63 3.16 -2.41
C GLU A 68 13.87 3.22 -3.92
N ALA A 69 13.60 2.14 -4.66
CA ALA A 69 13.87 2.06 -6.10
C ALA A 69 13.10 3.09 -6.93
N THR A 70 11.93 3.52 -6.45
CA THR A 70 11.11 4.59 -7.06
C THR A 70 11.06 5.85 -6.20
N TYR A 71 12.08 6.05 -5.35
CA TYR A 71 12.32 7.29 -4.61
C TYR A 71 11.20 7.70 -3.64
N PHE A 72 10.49 6.73 -3.04
CA PHE A 72 9.35 7.01 -2.14
C PHE A 72 9.64 8.09 -1.11
N SER A 73 10.72 7.97 -0.32
CA SER A 73 11.04 8.93 0.74
C SER A 73 11.40 10.33 0.21
N THR A 74 11.77 10.44 -1.07
CA THR A 74 12.04 11.73 -1.72
C THR A 74 10.73 12.36 -2.21
N LEU A 75 9.81 11.56 -2.73
CA LEU A 75 8.50 12.02 -3.20
C LEU A 75 7.59 12.40 -2.01
N PHE A 76 7.61 11.62 -0.94
CA PHE A 76 6.78 11.80 0.26
C PHE A 76 7.66 11.98 1.51
N PRO A 77 8.33 13.12 1.67
CA PRO A 77 9.22 13.36 2.79
C PRO A 77 8.46 13.31 4.12
N GLY A 78 8.99 12.57 5.09
CA GLY A 78 8.36 12.39 6.40
C GLY A 78 7.24 11.35 6.44
N ILE A 79 6.84 10.80 5.29
CA ILE A 79 5.88 9.69 5.23
C ILE A 79 6.60 8.35 5.27
N ARG A 80 6.11 7.45 6.11
CA ARG A 80 6.61 6.08 6.29
C ARG A 80 5.56 5.08 5.82
N PRO A 81 5.78 4.40 4.68
CA PRO A 81 4.88 3.38 4.20
C PRO A 81 5.08 2.08 4.98
N HIS A 82 3.98 1.44 5.36
CA HIS A 82 3.93 0.11 5.96
C HIS A 82 3.06 -0.76 5.07
N LEU A 83 3.69 -1.53 4.18
CA LEU A 83 2.95 -2.46 3.32
C LEU A 83 2.38 -3.60 4.16
N MET A 84 1.07 -3.79 4.06
CA MET A 84 0.35 -4.78 4.84
C MET A 84 0.19 -6.08 4.04
N ALA A 85 0.63 -7.18 4.63
CA ALA A 85 0.56 -8.50 4.01
C ALA A 85 0.01 -9.57 4.95
N ILE A 86 -0.45 -10.67 4.38
CA ILE A 86 -1.02 -11.80 5.12
C ILE A 86 -0.04 -12.31 6.19
N HIS A 87 -0.56 -12.63 7.38
CA HIS A 87 0.26 -12.98 8.54
C HIS A 87 1.17 -14.20 8.31
N SER A 88 0.79 -15.11 7.40
CA SER A 88 1.59 -16.29 7.04
C SER A 88 2.95 -15.95 6.41
N ASN A 89 3.13 -14.76 5.84
CA ASN A 89 4.43 -14.29 5.34
C ASN A 89 5.50 -14.28 6.45
N PHE A 90 5.08 -14.16 7.72
CA PHE A 90 5.98 -14.03 8.87
C PHE A 90 6.27 -15.37 9.58
N PHE A 91 5.85 -16.51 9.02
CA PHE A 91 6.11 -17.84 9.62
C PHE A 91 7.51 -18.38 9.31
N PHE A 92 8.10 -18.01 8.17
CA PHE A 92 9.43 -18.47 7.78
C PHE A 92 10.50 -17.48 8.24
N PRO A 93 11.50 -17.89 9.06
CA PRO A 93 12.41 -16.94 9.73
C PRO A 93 13.13 -15.98 8.79
N PHE A 94 13.72 -16.46 7.68
CA PHE A 94 14.49 -15.60 6.79
C PHE A 94 13.62 -14.62 5.99
N VAL A 95 12.48 -15.09 5.48
CA VAL A 95 11.51 -14.26 4.75
C VAL A 95 10.92 -13.21 5.67
N ARG A 96 10.55 -13.61 6.89
CA ARG A 96 10.08 -12.73 7.95
C ARG A 96 11.06 -11.59 8.21
N GLU A 97 12.33 -11.90 8.44
CA GLU A 97 13.33 -10.86 8.74
C GLU A 97 13.55 -9.92 7.56
N LEU A 98 13.53 -10.42 6.33
CA LEU A 98 13.61 -9.58 5.14
C LEU A 98 12.42 -8.61 5.07
N PHE A 99 11.19 -9.11 5.15
CA PHE A 99 9.97 -8.31 5.08
C PHE A 99 9.88 -7.28 6.21
N LEU A 100 10.14 -7.68 7.45
CA LEU A 100 10.18 -6.74 8.59
C LEU A 100 11.26 -5.68 8.42
N SER A 101 12.40 -6.02 7.81
CA SER A 101 13.48 -5.06 7.59
C SER A 101 13.18 -4.07 6.46
N LEU A 102 12.34 -4.48 5.50
CA LEU A 102 11.85 -3.61 4.44
C LEU A 102 10.65 -2.75 4.87
N GLY A 103 10.09 -2.98 6.07
CA GLY A 103 8.95 -2.23 6.61
C GLY A 103 7.58 -2.88 6.36
N GLU A 104 7.55 -4.13 5.91
CA GLU A 104 6.30 -4.88 5.75
C GLU A 104 5.73 -5.28 7.11
N CYS A 105 4.41 -5.21 7.22
CA CYS A 105 3.67 -5.50 8.44
C CYS A 105 2.54 -6.50 8.15
N SER A 106 2.07 -7.16 9.21
CA SER A 106 0.91 -8.03 9.13
C SER A 106 -0.35 -7.21 8.88
N VAL A 107 -1.16 -7.60 7.91
CA VAL A 107 -2.51 -7.07 7.72
C VAL A 107 -3.39 -7.57 8.86
N SER A 108 -3.68 -6.69 9.81
CA SER A 108 -4.60 -6.95 10.92
C SER A 108 -5.19 -5.63 11.40
N LEU A 109 -6.39 -5.69 11.99
CA LEU A 109 -7.00 -4.51 12.61
C LEU A 109 -6.08 -3.89 13.67
N GLU A 110 -5.40 -4.74 14.46
CA GLU A 110 -4.46 -4.30 15.48
C GLU A 110 -3.29 -3.50 14.87
N SER A 111 -2.72 -3.97 13.76
CA SER A 111 -1.63 -3.27 13.07
C SER A 111 -2.10 -1.92 12.53
N CYS A 112 -3.26 -1.90 11.86
CA CYS A 112 -3.84 -0.67 11.34
C CYS A 112 -4.09 0.33 12.46
N GLN A 113 -4.69 -0.09 13.57
CA GLN A 113 -4.93 0.77 14.72
C GLN A 113 -3.63 1.32 15.30
N TYR A 114 -2.61 0.47 15.48
CA TYR A 114 -1.32 0.87 16.02
C TYR A 114 -0.67 2.02 15.24
N PHE A 115 -0.72 1.96 13.91
CA PHE A 115 -0.14 3.01 13.05
C PHE A 115 -1.04 4.24 12.88
N LEU A 116 -2.35 4.06 12.86
CA LEU A 116 -3.28 5.14 12.53
C LEU A 116 -3.69 5.96 13.76
N ASN A 117 -3.73 5.37 14.95
CA ASN A 117 -4.20 6.05 16.17
C ASN A 117 -3.16 7.01 16.80
N GLY A 118 -1.98 7.16 16.19
CA GLY A 118 -0.90 8.04 16.65
C GLY A 118 0.03 7.43 17.70
N SER A 119 -0.22 6.20 18.18
CA SER A 119 0.64 5.53 19.17
C SER A 119 2.06 5.29 18.66
N SER A 120 2.23 5.11 17.34
CA SER A 120 3.54 4.96 16.67
C SER A 120 4.10 6.27 16.12
N GLY A 121 3.52 7.42 16.51
CA GLY A 121 3.82 8.73 15.93
C GLY A 121 3.00 9.08 14.70
N GLN A 122 3.37 10.18 14.05
CA GLN A 122 2.73 10.71 12.84
C GLN A 122 3.51 10.35 11.57
N GLY A 123 2.92 10.60 10.41
CA GLY A 123 3.53 10.34 9.11
C GLY A 123 3.47 8.88 8.69
N ASN A 124 2.66 8.04 9.34
CA ASN A 124 2.52 6.64 8.97
C ASN A 124 1.51 6.50 7.82
N ALA A 125 1.88 5.78 6.76
CA ALA A 125 0.99 5.38 5.68
C ALA A 125 0.83 3.86 5.67
N VAL A 126 -0.33 3.37 6.09
CA VAL A 126 -0.67 1.95 6.04
C VAL A 126 -1.09 1.60 4.62
N VAL A 127 -0.33 0.75 3.92
CA VAL A 127 -0.62 0.39 2.53
C VAL A 127 -1.36 -0.94 2.49
N ILE A 128 -2.59 -0.93 2.02
CA ILE A 128 -3.47 -2.10 1.94
C ILE A 128 -3.66 -2.47 0.47
N VAL A 129 -3.23 -3.67 0.11
CA VAL A 129 -3.50 -4.25 -1.21
C VAL A 129 -4.94 -4.74 -1.23
N THR A 130 -5.80 -4.02 -1.94
CA THR A 130 -7.23 -4.32 -2.00
C THR A 130 -7.53 -5.33 -3.11
N GLY A 131 -8.12 -6.47 -2.74
CA GLY A 131 -8.56 -7.53 -3.65
C GLY A 131 -10.09 -7.69 -3.75
N VAL A 132 -10.87 -6.73 -3.23
CA VAL A 132 -12.32 -6.88 -3.11
C VAL A 132 -13.03 -5.87 -3.99
N GLY A 133 -13.90 -6.36 -4.89
CA GLY A 133 -14.73 -5.53 -5.75
C GLY A 133 -15.42 -6.35 -6.83
N LYS A 134 -16.47 -5.78 -7.43
CA LYS A 134 -17.07 -6.34 -8.64
C LYS A 134 -16.04 -6.24 -9.77
N PRO A 135 -15.82 -7.28 -10.59
CA PRO A 135 -14.94 -7.18 -11.75
C PRO A 135 -15.39 -6.06 -12.68
N ILE A 136 -14.44 -5.24 -13.13
CA ILE A 136 -14.64 -4.30 -14.23
C ILE A 136 -14.19 -5.01 -15.50
N HIS A 137 -15.08 -5.13 -16.46
CA HIS A 137 -14.75 -5.78 -17.71
C HIS A 137 -13.92 -4.82 -18.58
N VAL A 138 -12.71 -5.22 -18.92
CA VAL A 138 -11.79 -4.43 -19.76
C VAL A 138 -11.67 -5.10 -21.11
N ASN A 139 -12.09 -4.40 -22.16
CA ASN A 139 -11.82 -4.81 -23.52
C ASN A 139 -10.36 -4.48 -23.85
N GLN A 140 -9.61 -5.45 -24.37
CA GLN A 140 -8.24 -5.21 -24.79
C GLN A 140 -8.24 -4.37 -26.08
N ILE A 141 -7.63 -3.19 -26.02
CA ILE A 141 -7.42 -2.29 -27.15
C ILE A 141 -5.90 -2.17 -27.32
N ILE A 142 -5.38 -2.40 -28.54
CA ILE A 142 -3.93 -2.45 -28.82
C ILE A 142 -3.26 -1.09 -28.60
N ASP A 143 -3.98 0.00 -28.87
CA ASP A 143 -3.52 1.38 -28.68
C ASP A 143 -4.71 2.23 -28.19
N PRO A 144 -5.01 2.21 -26.87
CA PRO A 144 -6.16 2.91 -26.31
C PRO A 144 -5.95 4.43 -26.37
N SER A 145 -6.99 5.17 -26.75
CA SER A 145 -6.99 6.63 -26.65
C SER A 145 -7.09 7.08 -25.18
N GLN A 146 -6.72 8.32 -24.90
CA GLN A 146 -6.90 8.88 -23.55
C GLN A 146 -8.37 8.81 -23.09
N THR A 147 -9.32 9.03 -24.01
CA THR A 147 -10.75 8.90 -23.72
C THR A 147 -11.14 7.50 -23.29
N ASP A 148 -10.56 6.45 -23.88
CA ASP A 148 -10.83 5.05 -23.48
C ASP A 148 -10.32 4.79 -22.06
N ILE A 149 -9.15 5.35 -21.72
CA ILE A 149 -8.54 5.27 -20.39
C ILE A 149 -9.41 6.01 -19.38
N ASP A 150 -9.81 7.24 -19.69
CA ASP A 150 -10.61 8.09 -18.81
C ASP A 150 -11.97 7.45 -18.51
N GLN A 151 -12.64 6.89 -19.53
CA GLN A 151 -13.90 6.16 -19.34
C GLN A 151 -13.77 4.96 -18.40
N LEU A 152 -12.69 4.19 -18.54
CA LEU A 152 -12.43 3.05 -17.66
C LEU A 152 -12.08 3.51 -16.24
N HIS A 153 -11.33 4.60 -16.12
CA HIS A 153 -10.98 5.21 -14.84
C HIS A 153 -12.21 5.74 -14.12
N ASP A 154 -13.13 6.43 -14.82
CA ASP A 154 -14.40 6.90 -14.27
C ASP A 154 -15.25 5.74 -13.73
N GLN A 155 -15.36 4.64 -14.48
CA GLN A 155 -16.06 3.44 -14.02
C GLN A 155 -15.42 2.85 -12.75
N TYR A 156 -14.09 2.88 -12.67
CA TYR A 156 -13.34 2.43 -11.50
C TYR A 156 -13.61 3.32 -10.27
N LEU A 157 -13.55 4.64 -10.42
CA LEU A 157 -13.83 5.60 -9.35
C LEU A 157 -15.27 5.46 -8.82
N GLN A 158 -16.25 5.34 -9.71
CA GLN A 158 -17.65 5.10 -9.35
C GLN A 158 -17.82 3.79 -8.57
N ALA A 159 -17.12 2.72 -8.98
CA ALA A 159 -17.19 1.44 -8.27
C ALA A 159 -16.59 1.52 -6.86
N ILE A 160 -15.48 2.25 -6.67
CA ILE A 160 -14.90 2.50 -5.34
C ILE A 160 -15.89 3.28 -4.47
N GLU A 161 -16.45 4.37 -4.99
CA GLU A 161 -17.39 5.20 -4.25
C GLU A 161 -18.63 4.41 -3.83
N GLN A 162 -19.17 3.59 -4.75
CA GLN A 162 -20.29 2.70 -4.45
C GLN A 162 -19.93 1.68 -3.36
N LEU A 163 -18.76 1.04 -3.45
CA LEU A 163 -18.29 0.07 -2.46
C LEU A 163 -18.18 0.71 -1.07
N TYR A 164 -17.58 1.91 -1.00
CA TYR A 164 -17.47 2.68 0.24
C TYR A 164 -18.84 3.01 0.82
N ASN A 165 -19.72 3.64 0.02
CA ASN A 165 -21.03 4.07 0.48
C ASN A 165 -21.94 2.91 0.92
N THR A 166 -21.82 1.75 0.26
CA THR A 166 -22.56 0.54 0.63
C THR A 166 -22.13 0.00 2.00
N ASN A 167 -20.87 0.18 2.38
CA ASN A 167 -20.31 -0.44 3.60
C ASN A 167 -20.13 0.53 4.77
N LYS A 168 -19.99 1.84 4.55
CA LYS A 168 -19.62 2.81 5.61
C LYS A 168 -20.52 2.77 6.84
N ALA A 169 -21.83 2.52 6.65
CA ALA A 169 -22.78 2.41 7.75
C ALA A 169 -22.53 1.18 8.63
N ASN A 170 -22.17 0.04 8.03
CA ASN A 170 -21.87 -1.21 8.75
C ASN A 170 -20.68 -1.09 9.70
N TYR A 171 -19.84 -0.08 9.50
CA TYR A 171 -18.64 0.19 10.30
C TYR A 171 -18.75 1.50 11.12
N GLY A 172 -19.93 2.11 11.21
CA GLY A 172 -20.16 3.32 12.03
C GLY A 172 -19.66 4.63 11.42
N PHE A 173 -19.41 4.67 10.10
CA PHE A 173 -18.89 5.84 9.37
C PHE A 173 -19.93 6.50 8.46
N GLU A 174 -21.20 6.49 8.84
CA GLU A 174 -22.32 7.02 8.03
C GLU A 174 -22.10 8.45 7.55
N ASN A 175 -21.53 9.30 8.43
CA ASN A 175 -21.32 10.72 8.19
C ASN A 175 -19.94 11.03 7.56
N VAL A 176 -19.10 10.02 7.34
CA VAL A 176 -17.80 10.22 6.69
C VAL A 176 -18.00 10.14 5.18
N LYS A 177 -17.33 11.05 4.47
CA LYS A 177 -17.29 11.10 3.01
C LYS A 177 -15.95 10.55 2.54
N LEU A 178 -15.99 9.77 1.47
CA LEU A 178 -14.79 9.41 0.73
C LEU A 178 -14.41 10.59 -0.15
N GLU A 179 -13.15 11.00 -0.08
CA GLU A 179 -12.54 11.95 -1.00
C GLU A 179 -11.47 11.19 -1.77
N ILE A 180 -11.63 11.14 -3.10
CA ILE A 180 -10.63 10.55 -4.01
C ILE A 180 -9.87 11.72 -4.60
N ILE A 181 -8.56 11.74 -4.39
CA ILE A 181 -7.63 12.80 -4.79
C ILE A 181 -6.66 12.24 -5.83
#